data_AF-A0A965EEE8-F1
#
_entry.id   AF-A0A965EEE8-F1
#
_cell.length_a   1.000
_cell.length_b   1.000
_cell.length_c   1.000
_cell.angle_alpha   90.00
_cell.angle_beta   90.00
_cell.angle_gamma   90.00
#
_symmetry.space_group_name_H-M   'P 1'
#
loop_
_entity.id
_entity.type
_entity.pdbx_description
1 polymer ?
#
loop_
_entity_poly.entity_id
_entity_poly.type
_entity_poly.pdbx_seq_one_letter_code
_entity_poly.pdbx_strand_id
1 'polypeptide(L)'
;GFGILLLTFIQKSGNANQSGLDHFIFGKAASLVGTDLISFSIVALLLIACTLLFFKEFKLLVFDRNYAVALGLPVKRLELLLTSMIVLAVVVGIQAVGVVLMAAVLITPAAVARFWTNSIRTMFLIAASVGAFSGLAGAYISYTAPSMPTGPWIVIVVSTLALLSFMIAPKKGILNRYFKQRGFRRTIQDENVLKALYQLGETSTNFYIERNADEIIRQRSFDKNGLQRSIQRLCNQGYLQKTGTHCVLTEEGKARAQRIVKIHRLWELYLTTHVHIAPDHVHEDADTIEHFLTPELEADLETILNYPVVDPHKTKIPY
;
A
#
# COMPACT_ATOMS: atom_id res chain seq x y z
N GLY A 1 12.21 -14.98 25.19
CA GLY A 1 12.71 -14.92 26.57
C GLY A 1 12.90 -16.30 27.15
N PHE A 2 11.81 -16.97 27.54
CA PHE A 2 11.83 -18.28 28.20
C PHE A 2 12.68 -19.36 27.50
N GLY A 3 12.55 -19.51 26.17
CA GLY A 3 13.32 -20.50 25.41
C GLY A 3 14.83 -20.26 25.40
N ILE A 4 15.28 -18.99 25.38
CA ILE A 4 16.72 -18.66 25.46
C ILE A 4 17.23 -18.96 26.88
N LEU A 5 16.45 -18.64 27.91
CA LEU A 5 16.77 -18.99 29.30
C LEU A 5 16.93 -20.51 29.50
N LEU A 6 16.03 -21.30 28.92
CA LEU A 6 16.05 -22.77 28.95
C LEU A 6 17.25 -23.32 28.16
N LEU A 7 17.54 -22.75 26.99
CA LEU A 7 18.74 -23.06 26.20
C LEU A 7 20.02 -22.78 27.01
N THR A 8 20.12 -21.60 27.64
CA THR A 8 21.28 -21.22 28.46
C THR A 8 21.42 -22.11 29.70
N PHE A 9 20.31 -22.48 30.33
CA PHE A 9 20.30 -23.40 31.48
C PHE A 9 20.78 -24.80 31.07
N ILE A 10 20.28 -25.32 29.95
CA ILE A 10 20.71 -26.60 29.38
C ILE A 10 22.19 -26.53 29.01
N GLN A 11 22.64 -25.54 28.25
CA GLN A 11 24.04 -25.41 27.81
C GLN A 11 25.04 -25.26 28.98
N LYS A 12 24.63 -24.65 30.10
CA LYS A 12 25.45 -24.52 31.31
C LYS A 12 25.40 -25.73 32.25
N SER A 13 24.59 -26.74 31.97
CA SER A 13 24.45 -27.93 32.83
C SER A 13 25.63 -28.92 32.77
N GLY A 14 26.63 -28.66 31.92
CA GLY A 14 27.91 -29.40 31.92
C GLY A 14 27.87 -30.77 31.21
N ASN A 15 26.83 -31.06 30.43
CA ASN A 15 26.67 -32.35 29.77
C ASN A 15 27.36 -32.36 28.39
N ALA A 16 28.33 -33.26 28.16
CA ALA A 16 29.18 -33.26 26.96
C ALA A 16 28.42 -33.44 25.63
N ASN A 17 27.22 -34.04 25.65
CA ASN A 17 26.36 -34.21 24.48
C ASN A 17 25.61 -32.94 24.02
N GLN A 18 25.82 -31.78 24.67
CA GLN A 18 25.15 -30.50 24.35
C GLN A 18 25.92 -29.63 23.34
N SER A 19 27.17 -29.99 23.04
CA SER A 19 28.02 -29.28 22.08
C SER A 19 27.50 -29.51 20.65
N GLY A 20 26.65 -28.61 20.15
CA GLY A 20 26.06 -28.75 18.80
C GLY A 20 24.73 -28.02 18.57
N LEU A 21 24.00 -27.66 19.63
CA LEU A 21 22.69 -27.00 19.50
C LEU A 21 22.77 -25.65 18.79
N ASP A 22 23.78 -24.84 19.10
CA ASP A 22 23.99 -23.54 18.44
C ASP A 22 24.26 -23.70 16.94
N HIS A 23 24.99 -24.75 16.55
CA HIS A 23 25.25 -25.06 15.15
C HIS A 23 23.98 -25.47 14.37
N PHE A 24 22.96 -26.01 15.05
CA PHE A 24 21.69 -26.35 14.42
C PHE A 24 20.75 -25.13 14.29
N ILE A 25 20.75 -24.26 15.30
CA ILE A 25 19.91 -23.06 15.33
C ILE A 25 20.42 -21.99 14.35
N PHE A 26 21.74 -21.77 14.32
CA PHE A 26 22.39 -20.73 13.52
C PHE A 26 23.00 -21.23 12.21
N GLY A 27 22.95 -22.55 11.97
CA GLY A 27 23.42 -23.19 10.75
C GLY A 27 24.92 -23.48 10.75
N LYS A 28 25.33 -24.31 9.79
CA LYS A 28 26.73 -24.74 9.56
C LYS A 28 27.32 -24.13 8.29
N ALA A 29 26.79 -23.02 7.79
CA ALA A 29 27.22 -22.46 6.52
C ALA A 29 28.74 -22.19 6.43
N ALA A 30 29.41 -21.88 7.55
CA ALA A 30 30.87 -21.73 7.61
C ALA A 30 31.65 -23.06 7.64
N SER A 31 31.01 -24.19 7.95
CA SER A 31 31.60 -25.53 8.02
C SER A 31 31.09 -26.49 6.94
N LEU A 32 30.42 -25.98 5.91
CA LEU A 32 30.01 -26.76 4.74
C LEU A 32 31.23 -27.24 3.96
N VAL A 33 31.28 -28.54 3.69
CA VAL A 33 32.33 -29.17 2.88
C VAL A 33 31.89 -29.17 1.42
N GLY A 34 32.85 -29.23 0.47
CA GLY A 34 32.54 -29.25 -0.97
C GLY A 34 31.56 -30.35 -1.39
N THR A 35 31.52 -31.48 -0.68
CA THR A 35 30.56 -32.57 -0.92
C THR A 35 29.13 -32.19 -0.56
N ASP A 36 28.94 -31.40 0.50
CA ASP A 36 27.63 -30.89 0.92
C ASP A 36 27.10 -29.90 -0.12
N LEU A 37 27.98 -29.05 -0.65
CA LEU A 37 27.65 -28.07 -1.69
C LEU A 37 27.15 -28.75 -2.97
N ILE A 38 27.80 -29.82 -3.41
CA ILE A 38 27.36 -30.59 -4.59
C ILE A 38 25.98 -31.20 -4.34
N SER A 39 25.79 -31.83 -3.18
CA SER A 39 24.52 -32.48 -2.82
C SER A 39 23.36 -31.47 -2.78
N PHE A 40 23.57 -30.32 -2.15
CA PHE A 40 22.57 -29.25 -2.10
C PHE A 40 22.30 -28.63 -3.47
N SER A 41 23.33 -28.50 -4.31
CA SER A 41 23.18 -27.95 -5.66
C SER A 41 22.35 -28.86 -6.55
N ILE A 42 22.58 -30.18 -6.50
CA ILE A 42 21.78 -31.17 -7.25
C ILE A 42 20.32 -31.09 -6.83
N VAL A 43 20.06 -31.07 -5.52
CA VAL A 43 18.71 -30.98 -4.97
C VAL A 43 18.03 -29.66 -5.35
N ALA A 44 18.72 -28.53 -5.22
CA ALA A 44 18.19 -27.23 -5.60
C ALA A 44 17.85 -27.16 -7.08
N LEU A 45 18.72 -27.71 -7.95
CA LEU A 45 18.50 -27.74 -9.39
C LEU A 45 17.28 -28.61 -9.76
N LEU A 46 17.12 -29.76 -9.11
CA LEU A 46 15.93 -30.61 -9.26
C LEU A 46 14.67 -29.86 -8.85
N LEU A 47 14.68 -29.19 -7.70
CA LEU A 47 13.54 -28.41 -7.21
C LEU A 47 13.17 -27.27 -8.16
N ILE A 48 14.16 -26.53 -8.66
CA ILE A 48 13.96 -25.45 -9.63
C ILE A 48 13.38 -26.00 -10.93
N ALA A 49 13.96 -27.09 -11.47
CA ALA A 49 13.49 -27.71 -12.70
C ALA A 49 12.04 -28.19 -12.60
N CYS A 50 11.69 -28.91 -11.53
CA CYS A 50 10.32 -29.34 -11.27
C CYS A 50 9.37 -28.14 -11.13
N THR A 51 9.79 -27.07 -10.45
CA THR A 51 8.95 -25.87 -10.26
C THR A 51 8.67 -25.17 -11.59
N LEU A 52 9.67 -25.08 -12.48
CA LEU A 52 9.52 -24.46 -13.79
C LEU A 52 8.68 -25.32 -14.74
N LEU A 53 8.85 -26.65 -14.72
CA LEU A 53 8.10 -27.58 -15.56
C LEU A 53 6.61 -27.56 -15.21
N PHE A 54 6.28 -27.66 -13.91
CA PHE A 54 4.90 -27.68 -13.42
C PHE A 54 4.35 -26.29 -13.05
N PHE A 55 4.97 -25.21 -13.54
CA PHE A 55 4.62 -23.84 -13.13
C PHE A 55 3.17 -23.47 -13.46
N LYS A 56 2.64 -23.96 -14.58
CA LYS A 56 1.26 -23.66 -15.02
C LYS A 56 0.24 -24.37 -14.12
N GLU A 57 0.52 -25.61 -13.79
CA GLU A 57 -0.28 -26.51 -12.96
C GLU A 57 -0.30 -26.02 -11.51
N PHE A 58 0.86 -25.68 -10.93
CA PHE A 58 0.95 -25.12 -9.58
C PHE A 58 0.28 -23.76 -9.47
N LYS A 59 0.42 -22.91 -10.49
CA LYS A 59 -0.32 -21.64 -10.54
C LYS A 59 -1.81 -21.92 -10.46
N LEU A 60 -2.34 -22.80 -11.31
CA LEU A 60 -3.77 -23.08 -11.33
C LEU A 60 -4.27 -23.64 -9.99
N LEU A 61 -3.52 -24.59 -9.43
CA LEU A 61 -3.82 -25.24 -8.15
C LEU A 61 -3.97 -24.23 -7.01
N VAL A 62 -3.07 -23.23 -6.92
CA VAL A 62 -3.06 -22.23 -5.84
C VAL A 62 -4.17 -21.19 -6.00
N PHE A 63 -4.54 -20.84 -7.23
CA PHE A 63 -5.56 -19.82 -7.49
C PHE A 63 -6.99 -20.38 -7.54
N ASP A 64 -7.19 -21.54 -8.17
CA ASP A 64 -8.49 -22.19 -8.27
C ASP A 64 -8.35 -23.71 -8.43
N ARG A 65 -8.47 -24.40 -7.29
CA ARG A 65 -8.43 -25.85 -7.21
C ARG A 65 -9.60 -26.50 -7.96
N ASN A 66 -10.80 -25.93 -7.89
CA ASN A 66 -12.01 -26.51 -8.49
C ASN A 66 -11.94 -26.43 -10.01
N TYR A 67 -11.44 -25.31 -10.53
CA TYR A 67 -11.18 -25.14 -11.96
C TYR A 67 -10.10 -26.12 -12.46
N ALA A 68 -9.05 -26.38 -11.68
CA ALA A 68 -8.06 -27.40 -12.01
C ALA A 68 -8.66 -28.82 -12.10
N VAL A 69 -9.60 -29.16 -11.20
CA VAL A 69 -10.34 -30.43 -11.27
C VAL A 69 -11.21 -30.50 -12.54
N ALA A 70 -11.92 -29.42 -12.87
CA ALA A 70 -12.77 -29.36 -14.07
C ALA A 70 -11.97 -29.53 -15.37
N LEU A 71 -10.71 -29.08 -15.39
CA LEU A 71 -9.77 -29.28 -16.50
C LEU A 71 -9.19 -30.70 -16.58
N GLY A 72 -9.54 -31.60 -15.65
CA GLY A 72 -9.05 -32.98 -15.62
C GLY A 72 -7.63 -33.13 -15.08
N LEU A 73 -7.07 -32.11 -14.41
CA LEU A 73 -5.73 -32.22 -13.82
C LEU A 73 -5.73 -33.16 -12.62
N PRO A 74 -4.66 -33.95 -12.39
CA PRO A 74 -4.54 -34.83 -11.24
C PRO A 74 -4.18 -34.03 -9.97
N VAL A 75 -5.12 -33.25 -9.46
CA VAL A 75 -4.94 -32.29 -8.33
C VAL A 75 -4.25 -32.93 -7.13
N LYS A 76 -4.66 -34.12 -6.70
CA LYS A 76 -4.04 -34.82 -5.56
C LYS A 76 -2.55 -35.13 -5.76
N ARG A 77 -2.14 -35.48 -6.99
CA ARG A 77 -0.73 -35.77 -7.31
C ARG A 77 0.09 -34.48 -7.35
N LEU A 78 -0.48 -33.41 -7.91
CA LEU A 78 0.15 -32.10 -7.96
C LEU A 78 0.32 -31.51 -6.55
N GLU A 79 -0.67 -31.68 -5.68
CA GLU A 79 -0.55 -31.30 -4.26
C GLU A 79 0.54 -32.09 -3.55
N LEU A 80 0.56 -33.42 -3.70
CA LEU A 80 1.60 -34.25 -3.11
C LEU A 80 3.00 -33.85 -3.60
N LEU A 81 3.15 -33.55 -4.89
CA LEU A 81 4.40 -33.07 -5.47
C LEU A 81 4.80 -31.71 -4.90
N LEU A 82 3.88 -30.76 -4.83
CA LEU A 82 4.17 -29.43 -4.28
C LEU A 82 4.57 -29.52 -2.80
N THR A 83 3.84 -30.29 -2.00
CA THR A 83 4.13 -30.48 -0.58
C THR A 83 5.47 -31.19 -0.38
N SER A 84 5.77 -32.24 -1.15
CA SER A 84 7.06 -32.94 -1.04
C SER A 84 8.23 -32.03 -1.41
N MET A 85 8.08 -31.19 -2.44
CA MET A 85 9.07 -30.19 -2.81
C MET A 85 9.31 -29.17 -1.70
N ILE A 86 8.25 -28.67 -1.05
CA ILE A 86 8.36 -27.74 0.07
C ILE A 86 9.11 -28.40 1.25
N VAL A 87 8.72 -29.62 1.62
CA VAL A 87 9.38 -30.37 2.71
C VAL A 87 10.87 -30.56 2.39
N LEU A 88 11.19 -30.97 1.17
CA LEU A 88 12.56 -31.23 0.74
C LEU A 88 13.40 -29.93 0.74
N ALA A 89 12.83 -28.82 0.27
CA ALA A 89 13.47 -27.50 0.33
C ALA A 89 13.72 -27.05 1.78
N VAL A 90 12.76 -27.26 2.68
CA VAL A 90 12.89 -26.90 4.10
C VAL A 90 13.93 -27.76 4.81
N VAL A 91 13.94 -29.07 4.59
CA VAL A 91 14.91 -29.98 5.22
C VAL A 91 16.34 -29.63 4.81
N VAL A 92 16.57 -29.43 3.51
CA VAL A 92 17.90 -29.02 2.99
C VAL A 92 18.29 -27.62 3.49
N GLY A 93 17.34 -26.68 3.49
CA GLY A 93 17.60 -25.32 3.97
C GLY A 93 17.94 -25.24 5.45
N ILE A 94 17.27 -26.04 6.30
CA ILE A 94 17.57 -26.14 7.73
C ILE A 94 19.00 -26.65 7.94
N GLN A 95 19.43 -27.69 7.20
CA GLN A 95 20.78 -28.24 7.33
C GLN A 95 21.86 -27.24 6.90
N ALA A 96 21.59 -26.45 5.85
CA ALA A 96 22.55 -25.49 5.33
C ALA A 96 22.68 -24.25 6.23
N VAL A 97 21.56 -23.60 6.55
CA VAL A 97 21.57 -22.25 7.14
C VAL A 97 20.89 -22.14 8.51
N GLY A 98 20.34 -23.24 9.03
CA GLY A 98 19.71 -23.31 10.34
C GLY A 98 18.22 -22.99 10.33
N VAL A 99 17.53 -23.43 11.38
CA VAL A 99 16.05 -23.35 11.47
C VAL A 99 15.55 -21.90 11.48
N VAL A 100 16.23 -21.01 12.21
CA VAL A 100 15.78 -19.61 12.38
C VAL A 100 15.84 -18.87 11.05
N LEU A 101 16.95 -19.01 10.33
CA LEU A 101 17.11 -18.37 9.03
C LEU A 101 16.20 -19.01 7.97
N MET A 102 15.96 -20.32 8.04
CA MET A 102 15.07 -20.98 7.09
C MET A 102 13.66 -20.38 7.13
N ALA A 103 13.10 -20.14 8.33
CA ALA A 103 11.81 -19.48 8.46
C ALA A 103 11.78 -18.09 7.81
N ALA A 104 12.86 -17.31 7.98
CA ALA A 104 12.97 -15.98 7.39
C ALA A 104 13.07 -16.02 5.86
N VAL A 105 13.89 -16.90 5.30
CA VAL A 105 14.13 -17.01 3.84
C VAL A 105 12.95 -17.65 3.12
N LEU A 106 12.17 -18.50 3.80
CA LEU A 106 10.98 -19.14 3.22
C LEU A 106 9.85 -18.12 2.95
N ILE A 107 9.69 -17.13 3.82
CA ILE A 107 8.52 -16.23 3.81
C ILE A 107 8.88 -14.84 3.30
N THR A 108 9.99 -14.26 3.78
CA THR A 108 10.29 -12.82 3.60
C THR A 108 10.47 -12.42 2.13
N PRO A 109 11.25 -13.13 1.29
CA PRO A 109 11.43 -12.74 -0.11
C PRO A 109 10.12 -12.73 -0.90
N ALA A 110 9.20 -13.65 -0.62
CA ALA A 110 7.87 -13.68 -1.22
C ALA A 110 7.02 -12.50 -0.74
N ALA A 111 7.10 -12.14 0.55
CA ALA A 111 6.44 -10.96 1.09
C ALA A 111 6.97 -9.67 0.45
N VAL A 112 8.29 -9.53 0.30
CA VAL A 112 8.93 -8.42 -0.44
C VAL A 112 8.37 -8.32 -1.85
N ALA A 113 8.44 -9.41 -2.62
CA ALA A 113 7.99 -9.42 -4.02
C ALA A 113 6.51 -9.02 -4.20
N ARG A 114 5.64 -9.43 -3.26
CA ARG A 114 4.20 -9.13 -3.29
C ARG A 114 3.87 -7.62 -3.18
N PHE A 115 4.78 -6.82 -2.63
CA PHE A 115 4.62 -5.36 -2.59
C PHE A 115 4.87 -4.69 -3.94
N TRP A 116 5.74 -5.28 -4.77
CA TRP A 116 6.14 -4.72 -6.06
C TRP A 116 5.27 -5.15 -7.23
N THR A 117 4.65 -6.32 -7.15
CA THR A 117 3.87 -6.86 -8.27
C THR A 117 2.61 -7.59 -7.83
N ASN A 118 1.64 -7.63 -8.75
CA ASN A 118 0.43 -8.44 -8.64
C ASN A 118 0.47 -9.68 -9.56
N SER A 119 1.52 -9.84 -10.37
CA SER A 119 1.66 -10.99 -11.27
C SER A 119 2.52 -12.09 -10.63
N ILE A 120 2.01 -13.32 -10.61
CA ILE A 120 2.68 -14.46 -9.97
C ILE A 120 4.06 -14.77 -10.58
N ARG A 121 4.21 -14.63 -11.91
CA ARG A 121 5.47 -14.88 -12.62
C ARG A 121 6.56 -13.90 -12.16
N THR A 122 6.24 -12.61 -12.18
CA THR A 122 7.18 -11.59 -11.68
C THR A 122 7.41 -11.71 -10.18
N MET A 123 6.41 -12.13 -9.41
CA MET A 123 6.55 -12.32 -7.96
C MET A 123 7.57 -13.43 -7.66
N PHE A 124 7.49 -14.55 -8.39
CA PHE A 124 8.44 -15.65 -8.30
C PHE A 124 9.88 -15.19 -8.61
N LEU A 125 10.07 -14.46 -9.72
CA LEU A 125 11.39 -13.97 -10.11
C LEU A 125 11.97 -12.98 -9.10
N ILE A 126 11.18 -12.00 -8.65
CA ILE A 126 11.64 -11.02 -7.65
C ILE A 126 11.97 -11.72 -6.33
N ALA A 127 11.14 -12.66 -5.87
CA ALA A 127 11.40 -13.40 -4.64
C ALA A 127 12.70 -14.23 -4.73
N ALA A 128 12.92 -14.92 -5.85
CA ALA A 128 14.15 -15.66 -6.10
C ALA A 128 15.38 -14.74 -6.12
N SER A 129 15.31 -13.59 -6.80
CA SER A 129 16.39 -12.61 -6.85
C SER A 129 16.68 -11.99 -5.47
N VAL A 130 15.65 -11.62 -4.71
CA VAL A 130 15.80 -11.08 -3.35
C VAL A 130 16.41 -12.12 -2.42
N GLY A 131 15.94 -13.38 -2.49
CA GLY A 131 16.51 -14.49 -1.73
C GLY A 131 17.99 -14.70 -2.04
N ALA A 132 18.33 -14.86 -3.32
CA ALA A 132 19.71 -15.05 -3.78
C ALA A 132 20.62 -13.88 -3.38
N PHE A 133 20.17 -12.64 -3.61
CA PHE A 133 20.92 -11.45 -3.24
C PHE A 133 21.13 -11.34 -1.72
N SER A 134 20.09 -11.62 -0.91
CA SER A 134 20.21 -11.58 0.55
C SER A 134 21.19 -12.64 1.09
N GLY A 135 21.19 -13.83 0.49
CA GLY A 135 22.15 -14.89 0.81
C GLY A 135 23.58 -14.51 0.45
N LEU A 136 23.80 -14.01 -0.77
CA LEU A 136 25.11 -13.57 -1.24
C LEU A 136 25.67 -12.42 -0.41
N ALA A 137 24.87 -11.36 -0.20
CA ALA A 137 25.27 -10.20 0.57
C ALA A 137 25.51 -10.54 2.05
N GLY A 138 24.63 -11.33 2.68
CA GLY A 138 24.81 -11.75 4.06
C GLY A 138 26.05 -12.64 4.26
N ALA A 139 26.32 -13.56 3.33
CA ALA A 139 27.53 -14.38 3.35
C ALA A 139 28.80 -13.55 3.14
N TYR A 140 28.77 -12.59 2.20
CA TYR A 140 29.90 -11.70 1.95
C TYR A 140 30.23 -10.82 3.16
N ILE A 141 29.23 -10.21 3.80
CA ILE A 141 29.43 -9.42 5.02
C ILE A 141 30.05 -10.29 6.12
N SER A 142 29.52 -11.50 6.31
CA SER A 142 30.04 -12.45 7.30
C SER A 142 31.47 -12.90 7.03
N TYR A 143 31.91 -12.96 5.77
CA TYR A 143 33.28 -13.28 5.40
C TYR A 143 34.25 -12.13 5.75
N THR A 144 33.84 -10.89 5.55
CA THR A 144 34.69 -9.71 5.82
C THR A 144 34.83 -9.35 7.29
N ALA A 145 33.91 -9.79 8.13
CA ALA A 145 33.82 -9.38 9.53
C ALA A 145 34.22 -10.53 10.48
N PRO A 146 35.27 -10.38 11.31
CA PRO A 146 35.76 -11.46 12.16
C PRO A 146 34.68 -12.00 13.12
N SER A 147 34.60 -13.33 13.25
CA SER A 147 33.77 -14.05 14.24
C SER A 147 32.26 -13.82 14.16
N MET A 148 31.73 -13.43 13.00
CA MET A 148 30.29 -13.22 12.82
C MET A 148 29.58 -14.43 12.20
N PRO A 149 28.43 -14.88 12.75
CA PRO A 149 27.66 -15.96 12.14
C PRO A 149 26.96 -15.49 10.85
N THR A 150 27.03 -16.30 9.79
CA THR A 150 26.44 -16.01 8.46
C THR A 150 24.91 -15.90 8.51
N GLY A 151 24.26 -16.75 9.30
CA GLY A 151 22.79 -16.84 9.36
C GLY A 151 22.10 -15.52 9.74
N PRO A 152 22.41 -14.94 10.91
CA PRO A 152 21.89 -13.63 11.35
C PRO A 152 22.11 -12.50 10.34
N TRP A 153 23.25 -12.45 9.65
CA TRP A 153 23.50 -11.40 8.65
C TRP A 153 22.57 -11.51 7.45
N ILE A 154 22.30 -12.72 6.97
CA ILE A 154 21.31 -12.92 5.90
C ILE A 154 19.92 -12.46 6.38
N VAL A 155 19.53 -12.76 7.64
CA VAL A 155 18.28 -12.26 8.22
C VAL A 155 18.23 -10.74 8.24
N ILE A 156 19.32 -10.07 8.66
CA ILE A 156 19.39 -8.61 8.70
C ILE A 156 19.24 -8.03 7.29
N VAL A 157 19.94 -8.59 6.31
CA VAL A 157 19.87 -8.12 4.91
C VAL A 157 18.45 -8.30 4.36
N VAL A 158 17.86 -9.50 4.47
CA VAL A 158 16.51 -9.76 3.94
C VAL A 158 15.45 -8.92 4.67
N SER A 159 15.60 -8.70 5.99
CA SER A 159 14.69 -7.86 6.77
C SER A 159 14.81 -6.39 6.38
N THR A 160 16.03 -5.91 6.11
CA THR A 160 16.26 -4.55 5.63
C THR A 160 15.64 -4.34 4.26
N LEU A 161 15.82 -5.29 3.34
CA LEU A 161 15.18 -5.28 2.02
C LEU A 161 13.64 -5.30 2.14
N ALA A 162 13.10 -6.09 3.06
CA ALA A 162 11.65 -6.13 3.32
C ALA A 162 11.12 -4.82 3.85
N LEU A 163 11.82 -4.18 4.78
CA LEU A 163 11.44 -2.88 5.34
C LEU A 163 11.49 -1.79 4.28
N LEU A 164 12.57 -1.73 3.49
CA LEU A 164 12.70 -0.78 2.37
C LEU A 164 11.59 -0.99 1.33
N SER A 165 11.31 -2.24 0.99
CA SER A 165 10.21 -2.60 0.08
C SER A 165 8.86 -2.15 0.61
N PHE A 166 8.57 -2.41 1.88
CA PHE A 166 7.33 -1.98 2.53
C PHE A 166 7.16 -0.46 2.54
N MET A 167 8.25 0.28 2.72
CA MET A 167 8.23 1.74 2.71
C MET A 167 8.01 2.29 1.30
N ILE A 168 8.80 1.82 0.32
CA ILE A 168 8.94 2.43 -1.00
C ILE A 168 7.91 1.94 -2.03
N ALA A 169 7.32 0.76 -1.83
CA ALA A 169 6.51 0.10 -2.87
C ALA A 169 5.42 1.01 -3.49
N PRO A 170 5.32 1.07 -4.83
CA PRO A 170 4.56 2.12 -5.52
C PRO A 170 3.05 2.03 -5.31
N LYS A 171 2.45 0.83 -5.20
CA LYS A 171 0.98 0.69 -5.05
C LYS A 171 0.55 0.42 -3.62
N LYS A 172 1.41 -0.21 -2.82
CA LYS A 172 1.08 -0.74 -1.49
C LYS A 172 1.95 -0.16 -0.37
N GLY A 173 2.96 0.64 -0.71
CA GLY A 173 3.87 1.21 0.26
C GLY A 173 3.27 2.39 1.03
N ILE A 174 3.70 2.56 2.28
CA ILE A 174 3.20 3.62 3.16
C ILE A 174 3.52 5.00 2.60
N LEU A 175 4.72 5.21 2.04
CA LEU A 175 5.14 6.54 1.57
C LEU A 175 4.26 7.02 0.41
N ASN A 176 3.97 6.18 -0.57
CA ASN A 176 3.13 6.62 -1.70
C ASN A 176 1.69 6.92 -1.25
N ARG A 177 1.15 6.12 -0.32
CA ARG A 177 -0.16 6.41 0.30
C ARG A 177 -0.14 7.75 1.03
N TYR A 178 0.94 8.01 1.78
CA TYR A 178 1.12 9.25 2.53
C TYR A 178 1.24 10.48 1.63
N PHE A 179 2.04 10.42 0.56
CA PHE A 179 2.18 11.51 -0.40
C PHE A 179 0.90 11.79 -1.18
N LYS A 180 0.21 10.75 -1.66
CA LYS A 180 -1.10 10.90 -2.31
C LYS A 180 -2.14 11.54 -1.37
N GLN A 181 -2.17 11.10 -0.12
CA GLN A 181 -3.08 11.66 0.89
C GLN A 181 -2.76 13.13 1.20
N ARG A 182 -1.48 13.52 1.23
CA ARG A 182 -1.09 14.93 1.41
C ARG A 182 -1.50 15.81 0.23
N GLY A 183 -1.34 15.34 -1.00
CA GLY A 183 -1.80 16.06 -2.19
C GLY A 183 -3.30 16.27 -2.18
N PHE A 184 -4.05 15.18 -1.94
CA PHE A 184 -5.51 15.22 -1.88
C PHE A 184 -6.05 16.16 -0.80
N ARG A 185 -5.46 16.15 0.40
CA ARG A 185 -5.80 17.10 1.47
C ARG A 185 -5.62 18.56 1.06
N ARG A 186 -4.62 18.88 0.22
CA ARG A 186 -4.41 20.26 -0.26
C ARG A 186 -5.49 20.66 -1.25
N THR A 187 -5.82 19.78 -2.21
CA THR A 187 -6.90 20.02 -3.16
C THR A 187 -8.23 20.24 -2.45
N ILE A 188 -8.58 19.39 -1.49
CA ILE A 188 -9.80 19.58 -0.67
C ILE A 188 -9.80 20.94 0.03
N GLN A 189 -8.69 21.34 0.64
CA GLN A 189 -8.61 22.65 1.31
C GLN A 189 -8.83 23.80 0.32
N ASP A 190 -8.20 23.75 -0.85
CA ASP A 190 -8.33 24.78 -1.88
C ASP A 190 -9.77 24.84 -2.43
N GLU A 191 -10.40 23.69 -2.71
CA GLU A 191 -11.79 23.59 -3.17
C GLU A 191 -12.80 24.06 -2.11
N ASN A 192 -12.54 23.74 -0.84
CA ASN A 192 -13.36 24.19 0.28
C ASN A 192 -13.34 25.72 0.44
N VAL A 193 -12.19 26.37 0.22
CA VAL A 193 -12.08 27.84 0.24
C VAL A 193 -12.86 28.46 -0.90
N LEU A 194 -12.75 27.91 -2.11
CA LEU A 194 -13.54 28.37 -3.27
C LEU A 194 -15.05 28.21 -3.03
N LYS A 195 -15.48 27.06 -2.50
CA LYS A 195 -16.89 26.79 -2.13
C LYS A 195 -17.40 27.82 -1.11
N ALA A 196 -16.64 28.11 -0.06
CA ALA A 196 -17.01 29.09 0.96
C ALA A 196 -17.15 30.51 0.37
N LEU A 197 -16.22 30.91 -0.51
CA LEU A 197 -16.29 32.21 -1.18
C LEU A 197 -17.50 32.32 -2.11
N TYR A 198 -17.84 31.24 -2.82
CA TYR A 198 -19.02 31.22 -3.69
C TYR A 198 -20.32 31.32 -2.89
N GLN A 199 -20.46 30.58 -1.79
CA GLN A 199 -21.64 30.66 -0.91
C GLN A 199 -21.80 32.05 -0.27
N LEU A 200 -20.70 32.69 0.14
CA LEU A 200 -20.72 34.09 0.58
C LEU A 200 -21.19 35.02 -0.54
N GLY A 201 -20.75 34.78 -1.78
CA GLY A 201 -21.18 35.51 -2.97
C GLY A 201 -22.67 35.33 -3.28
N GLU A 202 -23.22 34.13 -3.12
CA GLU A 202 -24.67 33.87 -3.25
C GLU A 202 -25.46 34.65 -2.20
N THR A 203 -24.96 34.72 -0.97
CA THR A 203 -25.61 35.43 0.14
C THR A 203 -25.60 36.95 -0.07
N SER A 204 -24.51 37.49 -0.62
CA SER A 204 -24.38 38.93 -0.90
C SER A 204 -24.82 39.36 -2.30
N THR A 205 -25.29 38.44 -3.15
CA THR A 205 -25.64 38.64 -4.58
C THR A 205 -24.51 39.15 -5.50
N ASN A 206 -23.31 39.31 -4.96
CA ASN A 206 -22.11 39.76 -5.70
C ASN A 206 -20.91 38.87 -5.32
N PHE A 207 -20.36 38.20 -6.33
CA PHE A 207 -19.27 37.22 -6.21
C PHE A 207 -17.87 37.85 -6.22
N TYR A 208 -17.75 39.11 -6.61
CA TYR A 208 -16.47 39.82 -6.76
C TYR A 208 -16.25 40.84 -5.62
N ILE A 209 -16.86 40.58 -4.45
CA ILE A 209 -16.60 41.36 -3.25
C ILE A 209 -15.27 40.92 -2.63
N GLU A 210 -14.48 41.88 -2.19
CA GLU A 210 -13.27 41.63 -1.42
C GLU A 210 -13.63 41.09 -0.02
N ARG A 211 -13.17 39.87 0.29
CA ARG A 211 -13.47 39.16 1.54
C ARG A 211 -12.24 39.00 2.41
N ASN A 212 -12.39 39.26 3.71
CA ASN A 212 -11.33 39.02 4.70
C ASN A 212 -11.33 37.54 5.14
N ALA A 213 -10.17 37.04 5.58
CA ALA A 213 -9.99 35.69 6.10
C ALA A 213 -10.95 35.36 7.26
N ASP A 214 -11.27 36.33 8.12
CA ASP A 214 -12.17 36.12 9.26
C ASP A 214 -13.62 35.85 8.81
N GLU A 215 -14.07 36.41 7.68
CA GLU A 215 -15.39 36.12 7.11
C GLU A 215 -15.47 34.68 6.58
N ILE A 216 -14.40 34.23 5.92
CA ILE A 216 -14.29 32.86 5.37
C ILE A 216 -14.28 31.82 6.50
N ILE A 217 -13.57 32.10 7.60
CA ILE A 217 -13.52 31.23 8.79
C ILE A 217 -14.88 31.12 9.49
N ARG A 218 -15.70 32.18 9.46
CA ARG A 218 -17.06 32.15 10.02
C ARG A 218 -18.01 31.29 9.20
N GLN A 219 -17.86 31.29 7.88
CA GLN A 219 -18.69 30.48 6.98
C GLN A 219 -18.39 28.97 7.12
N ARG A 220 -17.11 28.61 7.27
CA ARG A 220 -16.68 27.21 7.47
C ARG A 220 -15.45 27.17 8.36
N SER A 221 -15.42 26.21 9.30
CA SER A 221 -14.36 26.10 10.31
C SER A 221 -13.00 25.71 9.69
N PHE A 222 -12.26 26.70 9.20
CA PHE A 222 -10.90 26.53 8.69
C PHE A 222 -9.84 26.77 9.78
N ASP A 223 -8.75 26.01 9.73
CA ASP A 223 -7.52 26.38 10.42
C ASP A 223 -6.91 27.63 9.78
N LYS A 224 -6.56 28.64 10.59
CA LYS A 224 -6.06 29.94 10.12
C LYS A 224 -4.80 29.83 9.26
N ASN A 225 -3.89 28.94 9.65
CA ASN A 225 -2.64 28.70 8.90
C ASN A 225 -2.92 27.94 7.59
N GLY A 226 -3.82 26.96 7.63
CA GLY A 226 -4.29 26.24 6.44
C GLY A 226 -4.95 27.16 5.42
N LEU A 227 -5.82 28.08 5.87
CA LEU A 227 -6.52 29.04 5.02
C LEU A 227 -5.55 29.98 4.31
N GLN A 228 -4.61 30.60 5.04
CA GLN A 228 -3.63 31.51 4.44
C GLN A 228 -2.78 30.83 3.36
N ARG A 229 -2.35 29.58 3.59
CA ARG A 229 -1.62 28.79 2.60
C ARG A 229 -2.47 28.48 1.36
N SER A 230 -3.76 28.20 1.56
CA SER A 230 -4.69 27.88 0.48
C SER A 230 -4.98 29.12 -0.36
N ILE A 231 -5.23 30.28 0.27
CA ILE A 231 -5.38 31.57 -0.42
C ILE A 231 -4.14 31.86 -1.26
N GLN A 232 -2.93 31.72 -0.70
CA GLN A 232 -1.71 31.97 -1.46
C GLN A 232 -1.56 31.03 -2.66
N ARG A 233 -1.91 29.75 -2.52
CA ARG A 233 -1.89 28.79 -3.64
C ARG A 233 -2.90 29.15 -4.72
N LEU A 234 -4.13 29.45 -4.32
CA LEU A 234 -5.21 29.85 -5.22
C LEU A 234 -4.88 31.15 -5.96
N CYS A 235 -4.21 32.11 -5.30
CA CYS A 235 -3.69 33.29 -5.98
C CYS A 235 -2.62 32.95 -7.02
N ASN A 236 -1.67 32.09 -6.67
CA ASN A 236 -0.63 31.64 -7.60
C ASN A 236 -1.20 30.84 -8.79
N GLN A 237 -2.35 30.19 -8.61
CA GLN A 237 -3.08 29.47 -9.65
C GLN A 237 -4.01 30.36 -10.49
N GLY A 238 -4.18 31.64 -10.14
CA GLY A 238 -5.06 32.58 -10.86
C GLY A 238 -6.55 32.51 -10.49
N TYR A 239 -6.93 31.71 -9.49
CA TYR A 239 -8.33 31.58 -9.04
C TYR A 239 -8.75 32.70 -8.07
N LEU A 240 -7.79 33.31 -7.36
CA LEU A 240 -8.03 34.43 -6.47
C LEU A 240 -7.12 35.60 -6.80
N GLN A 241 -7.60 36.81 -6.55
CA GLN A 241 -6.79 38.02 -6.54
C GLN A 241 -6.73 38.57 -5.11
N LYS A 242 -5.55 39.00 -4.68
CA LYS A 242 -5.33 39.49 -3.31
C LYS A 242 -5.17 41.01 -3.31
N THR A 243 -6.05 41.70 -2.59
CA THR A 243 -5.98 43.14 -2.34
C THR A 243 -5.66 43.37 -0.86
N GLY A 244 -4.37 43.48 -0.52
CA GLY A 244 -3.93 43.64 0.86
C GLY A 244 -4.28 42.42 1.75
N THR A 245 -5.17 42.61 2.73
CA THR A 245 -5.68 41.55 3.60
C THR A 245 -6.90 40.82 3.06
N HIS A 246 -7.48 41.31 1.96
CA HIS A 246 -8.68 40.76 1.35
C HIS A 246 -8.34 39.91 0.14
N CYS A 247 -9.24 39.00 -0.20
CA CYS A 247 -9.18 38.20 -1.41
C CYS A 247 -10.51 38.27 -2.15
N VAL A 248 -10.44 38.20 -3.47
CA VAL A 248 -11.60 38.23 -4.37
C VAL A 248 -11.49 37.09 -5.38
N LEU A 249 -12.63 36.52 -5.78
CA LEU A 249 -12.68 35.51 -6.85
C LEU A 249 -12.37 36.15 -8.20
N THR A 250 -11.56 35.47 -9.00
CA THR A 250 -11.43 35.78 -10.43
C THR A 250 -12.57 35.11 -11.21
N GLU A 251 -12.74 35.45 -12.49
CA GLU A 251 -13.72 34.76 -13.35
C GLU A 251 -13.49 33.25 -13.39
N GLU A 252 -12.23 32.83 -13.55
CA GLU A 252 -11.85 31.41 -13.52
C GLU A 252 -12.10 30.77 -12.15
N GLY A 253 -11.79 31.49 -11.06
CA GLY A 253 -12.05 31.04 -9.70
C GLY A 253 -13.53 30.84 -9.42
N LYS A 254 -14.37 31.76 -9.91
CA LYS A 254 -15.82 31.66 -9.81
C LYS A 254 -16.36 30.47 -10.60
N ALA A 255 -15.92 30.28 -11.85
CA ALA A 255 -16.33 29.12 -12.64
C ALA A 255 -15.94 27.79 -11.97
N ARG A 256 -14.74 27.71 -11.39
CA ARG A 256 -14.30 26.53 -10.62
C ARG A 256 -15.14 26.32 -9.37
N ALA A 257 -15.40 27.38 -8.60
CA ALA A 257 -16.21 27.31 -7.39
C ALA A 257 -17.67 26.93 -7.69
N GLN A 258 -18.23 27.47 -8.78
CA GLN A 258 -19.56 27.15 -9.28
C GLN A 258 -19.69 25.66 -9.56
N ARG A 259 -18.72 25.08 -10.28
CA ARG A 259 -18.69 23.63 -10.56
C ARG A 259 -18.66 22.79 -9.28
N ILE A 260 -17.86 23.18 -8.29
CA ILE A 260 -17.78 22.47 -7.00
C ILE A 260 -19.14 22.51 -6.28
N VAL A 261 -19.80 23.68 -6.22
CA VAL A 261 -21.12 23.83 -5.59
C VAL A 261 -22.21 23.08 -6.35
N LYS A 262 -22.16 23.07 -7.69
CA LYS A 262 -23.04 22.25 -8.53
C LYS A 262 -22.92 20.77 -8.19
N ILE A 263 -21.70 20.26 -8.14
CA ILE A 263 -21.43 18.87 -7.79
C ILE A 263 -21.95 18.52 -6.39
N HIS A 264 -21.72 19.40 -5.41
CA HIS A 264 -22.25 19.23 -4.04
C HIS A 264 -23.76 19.03 -4.05
N ARG A 265 -24.48 19.98 -4.67
CA ARG A 265 -25.95 19.98 -4.74
C ARG A 265 -26.51 18.75 -5.47
N LEU A 266 -25.85 18.30 -6.53
CA LEU A 266 -26.22 17.07 -7.23
C LEU A 266 -26.07 15.84 -6.32
N TRP A 267 -25.01 15.76 -5.52
CA TRP A 267 -24.82 14.67 -4.56
C TRP A 267 -25.85 14.67 -3.45
N GLU A 268 -26.17 15.83 -2.88
CA GLU A 268 -27.24 15.93 -1.89
C GLU A 268 -28.55 15.38 -2.46
N LEU A 269 -28.91 15.81 -3.68
CA LEU A 269 -30.11 15.33 -4.35
C LEU A 269 -30.08 13.83 -4.63
N TYR A 270 -28.94 13.30 -5.06
CA TYR A 270 -28.77 11.87 -5.29
C TYR A 270 -28.92 11.06 -4.00
N LEU A 271 -28.26 11.49 -2.92
CA LEU A 271 -28.28 10.81 -1.64
C LEU A 271 -29.66 10.87 -0.98
N THR A 272 -30.40 11.97 -1.13
CA THR A 272 -31.79 12.05 -0.66
C THR A 272 -32.74 11.20 -1.49
N THR A 273 -32.58 11.21 -2.82
CA THR A 273 -33.55 10.60 -3.76
C THR A 273 -33.35 9.09 -3.91
N HIS A 274 -32.10 8.63 -4.04
CA HIS A 274 -31.76 7.24 -4.33
C HIS A 274 -31.25 6.45 -3.11
N VAL A 275 -30.60 7.13 -2.16
CA VAL A 275 -30.05 6.49 -0.95
C VAL A 275 -30.95 6.72 0.27
N HIS A 276 -31.98 7.57 0.13
CA HIS A 276 -32.96 7.88 1.18
C HIS A 276 -32.35 8.40 2.49
N ILE A 277 -31.25 9.15 2.38
CA ILE A 277 -30.68 9.89 3.50
C ILE A 277 -31.53 11.14 3.75
N ALA A 278 -31.79 11.46 5.02
CA ALA A 278 -32.56 12.64 5.37
C ALA A 278 -31.81 13.93 4.96
N PRO A 279 -32.50 14.94 4.40
CA PRO A 279 -31.87 16.19 3.95
C PRO A 279 -31.02 16.87 5.04
N ASP A 280 -31.46 16.82 6.29
CA ASP A 280 -30.75 17.45 7.42
C ASP A 280 -29.39 16.81 7.76
N HIS A 281 -29.09 15.61 7.23
CA HIS A 281 -27.85 14.87 7.50
C HIS A 281 -27.03 14.63 6.23
N VAL A 282 -27.53 15.03 5.06
CA VAL A 282 -26.91 14.66 3.77
C VAL A 282 -25.67 15.50 3.44
N HIS A 283 -25.54 16.68 4.05
CA HIS A 283 -24.44 17.62 3.80
C HIS A 283 -23.06 17.04 4.10
N GLU A 284 -22.88 16.32 5.22
CA GLU A 284 -21.57 15.77 5.61
C GLU A 284 -21.12 14.65 4.67
N ASP A 285 -22.06 13.83 4.21
CA ASP A 285 -21.80 12.74 3.28
C ASP A 285 -21.45 13.30 1.89
N ALA A 286 -22.21 14.30 1.41
CA ALA A 286 -21.94 14.97 0.14
C ALA A 286 -20.57 15.69 0.13
N ASP A 287 -20.22 16.38 1.23
CA ASP A 287 -18.92 17.03 1.43
C ASP A 287 -17.74 16.06 1.30
N THR A 288 -17.94 14.79 1.70
CA THR A 288 -16.88 13.78 1.61
C THR A 288 -16.66 13.30 0.17
N ILE A 289 -17.71 13.27 -0.65
CA ILE A 289 -17.70 12.60 -1.96
C ILE A 289 -17.43 13.59 -3.11
N GLU A 290 -17.79 14.87 -2.96
CA GLU A 290 -17.72 15.87 -4.03
C GLU A 290 -16.33 16.04 -4.67
N HIS A 291 -15.26 15.83 -3.90
CA HIS A 291 -13.87 16.01 -4.34
C HIS A 291 -13.32 14.85 -5.21
N PHE A 292 -14.08 13.76 -5.36
CA PHE A 292 -13.62 12.56 -6.07
C PHE A 292 -14.14 12.43 -7.50
N LEU A 293 -14.95 13.37 -7.98
CA LEU A 293 -15.64 13.24 -9.25
C LEU A 293 -14.81 13.65 -10.46
N THR A 294 -14.77 12.76 -11.45
CA THR A 294 -14.33 13.06 -12.81
C THR A 294 -15.45 13.75 -13.60
N PRO A 295 -15.15 14.50 -14.67
CA PRO A 295 -16.18 15.06 -15.55
C PRO A 295 -17.16 14.02 -16.12
N GLU A 296 -16.69 12.78 -16.31
CA GLU A 296 -17.52 11.65 -16.75
C GLU A 296 -18.60 11.32 -15.70
N LEU A 297 -18.20 11.17 -14.43
CA LEU A 297 -19.13 10.87 -13.34
C LEU A 297 -20.11 12.03 -13.06
N GLU A 298 -19.69 13.28 -13.30
CA GLU A 298 -20.57 14.44 -13.24
C GLU A 298 -21.70 14.33 -14.28
N ALA A 299 -21.38 14.00 -15.54
CA ALA A 299 -22.37 13.83 -16.60
C ALA A 299 -23.31 12.65 -16.33
N ASP A 300 -22.79 11.55 -15.78
CA ASP A 300 -23.61 10.40 -15.38
C ASP A 300 -24.60 10.79 -14.26
N LEU A 301 -24.14 11.54 -13.24
CA LEU A 301 -24.99 12.03 -12.15
C LEU A 301 -26.12 12.94 -12.67
N GLU A 302 -25.82 13.87 -13.58
CA GLU A 302 -26.85 14.72 -14.19
C GLU A 302 -27.90 13.92 -14.96
N THR A 303 -27.45 12.88 -15.67
CA THR A 303 -28.31 12.01 -16.45
C THR A 303 -29.24 11.22 -15.54
N ILE A 304 -28.72 10.65 -14.45
CA ILE A 304 -29.50 9.90 -13.45
C ILE A 304 -30.55 10.80 -12.79
N LEU A 305 -30.18 12.04 -12.46
CA LEU A 305 -31.05 13.01 -11.79
C LEU A 305 -31.97 13.79 -12.75
N ASN A 306 -31.89 13.52 -14.05
CA ASN A 306 -32.68 14.17 -15.10
C ASN A 306 -32.56 15.71 -15.10
N TYR A 307 -31.31 16.21 -15.07
CA TYR A 307 -30.98 17.65 -15.14
C TYR A 307 -31.77 18.53 -14.14
N PRO A 308 -31.58 18.31 -12.82
CA PRO A 308 -32.35 18.98 -11.78
C PRO A 308 -32.02 20.48 -11.66
N VAL A 309 -33.04 21.34 -11.57
CA VAL A 309 -32.84 22.79 -11.43
C VAL A 309 -32.60 23.23 -9.98
N VAL A 310 -33.02 22.43 -9.01
CA VAL A 310 -32.95 22.74 -7.56
C VAL A 310 -32.43 21.56 -6.74
N ASP A 311 -31.76 21.87 -5.64
CA ASP A 311 -31.30 20.91 -4.64
C ASP A 311 -32.42 20.55 -3.62
N PRO A 312 -32.19 19.59 -2.69
CA PRO A 312 -33.19 19.19 -1.68
C PRO A 312 -33.66 20.34 -0.78
N HIS A 313 -32.86 21.40 -0.64
CA HIS A 313 -33.14 22.57 0.17
C HIS A 313 -33.78 23.72 -0.64
N LYS A 314 -34.14 23.46 -1.91
CA LYS A 314 -34.73 24.41 -2.87
C LYS A 314 -33.77 25.53 -3.31
N THR A 315 -32.46 25.34 -3.14
CA THR A 315 -31.44 26.22 -3.71
C THR A 315 -31.21 25.86 -5.17
N LYS A 316 -30.96 26.86 -6.01
CA LYS A 316 -30.76 26.66 -7.45
C LYS A 316 -29.43 25.95 -7.72
N ILE A 317 -29.43 24.90 -8.53
CA ILE A 317 -28.19 24.25 -8.98
C ILE A 317 -27.54 25.14 -10.06
N PRO A 318 -26.27 25.56 -9.88
CA PRO A 318 -25.66 26.52 -10.77
C PRO A 318 -25.06 25.81 -11.99
N TYR A 319 -25.80 25.82 -13.10
CA TYR A 319 -25.36 25.36 -14.42
C TYR A 319 -24.49 26.40 -15.14
#